data_AF-A0A943N3Q6-F1
#
_entry.id   AF-A0A943N3Q6-F1
#
_cell.length_a   1.000
_cell.length_b   1.000
_cell.length_c   1.000
_cell.angle_alpha   90.00
_cell.angle_beta   90.00
_cell.angle_gamma   90.00
#
_symmetry.space_group_name_H-M   'P 1'
#
loop_
_entity.id
_entity.type
_entity.pdbx_description
1 polymer ?
#
loop_
_entity_poly.entity_id
_entity_poly.type
_entity_poly.pdbx_seq_one_letter_code
_entity_poly.pdbx_strand_id
1 'polypeptide(L)'
;MSAVNFATMENFPLYVLNSTTCPVCPSCGTPWDNDNGDTCLECGYQGEPEEAYDPFEDAYNSRALSAAAETVNDELAFFRVSVRSGYYFGMQFYVEEPELSPAELDNEGCRYNWDMCRSVAIRRRNAEIRKVNRWLERTAREYGMMKLVCVGHFSNGECLYQKADSRAAVLKAVSCGIPQHIPADAGQIA
;
A
#
# COMPACT_ATOMS: atom_id res chain seq x y z
N MET A 1 8.98 10.97 -12.63
CA MET A 1 9.20 10.24 -11.37
C MET A 1 9.41 8.77 -11.72
N SER A 2 10.65 8.28 -11.71
CA SER A 2 10.90 6.83 -11.62
C SER A 2 10.39 6.41 -10.25
N ALA A 3 9.54 5.39 -10.20
CA ALA A 3 8.71 5.18 -9.04
C ALA A 3 9.34 4.13 -8.12
N VAL A 4 9.18 4.41 -6.83
CA VAL A 4 9.41 3.57 -5.67
C VAL A 4 9.09 2.11 -5.98
N ASN A 5 10.04 1.19 -5.79
CA ASN A 5 9.80 -0.23 -6.04
C ASN A 5 8.84 -0.80 -4.99
N PHE A 6 7.54 -0.68 -5.27
CA PHE A 6 6.45 -1.29 -4.51
C PHE A 6 6.18 -2.70 -5.02
N ALA A 7 5.87 -3.64 -4.14
CA ALA A 7 5.47 -4.98 -4.53
C ALA A 7 4.03 -4.99 -5.08
N THR A 8 3.86 -5.39 -6.34
CA THR A 8 2.55 -5.65 -6.93
C THR A 8 1.98 -6.97 -6.43
N MET A 9 0.64 -7.05 -6.38
CA MET A 9 -0.08 -8.24 -5.92
C MET A 9 -1.21 -8.53 -6.89
N GLU A 10 -1.37 -9.77 -7.34
CA GLU A 10 -2.33 -10.12 -8.40
C GLU A 10 -3.79 -10.03 -7.93
N ASN A 11 -4.07 -10.48 -6.70
CA ASN A 11 -5.42 -10.52 -6.15
C ASN A 11 -5.80 -9.28 -5.32
N PHE A 12 -4.81 -8.41 -5.02
CA PHE A 12 -4.96 -7.32 -4.06
C PHE A 12 -4.51 -5.98 -4.65
N PRO A 13 -5.30 -4.91 -4.53
CA PRO A 13 -4.93 -3.60 -5.02
C PRO A 13 -3.70 -3.05 -4.30
N LEU A 14 -2.84 -2.35 -5.05
CA LEU A 14 -1.70 -1.64 -4.48
C LEU A 14 -2.14 -0.29 -3.92
N TYR A 15 -2.22 -0.20 -2.59
CA TYR A 15 -2.43 1.05 -1.87
C TYR A 15 -1.12 1.53 -1.26
N VAL A 16 -0.83 2.82 -1.46
CA VAL A 16 0.41 3.47 -1.04
C VAL A 16 0.11 4.75 -0.29
N LEU A 17 0.72 4.91 0.88
CA LEU A 17 0.84 6.17 1.58
C LEU A 17 2.16 6.81 1.16
N ASN A 18 2.14 8.05 0.68
CA ASN A 18 3.36 8.80 0.43
C ASN A 18 4.03 9.15 1.77
N SER A 19 5.35 9.30 1.78
CA SER A 19 6.04 9.85 2.95
C SER A 19 5.48 11.22 3.28
N THR A 20 5.22 11.44 4.56
CA THR A 20 4.73 12.72 5.04
C THR A 20 5.86 13.75 5.00
N THR A 21 5.51 14.97 4.61
CA THR A 21 6.38 16.13 4.75
C THR A 21 5.80 17.09 5.77
N CYS A 22 6.67 17.84 6.42
CA CYS A 22 6.30 18.94 7.27
C CYS A 22 7.07 20.20 6.86
N PRO A 23 6.47 21.40 7.06
CA PRO A 23 7.18 22.64 6.83
C PRO A 23 8.31 22.77 7.85
N VAL A 24 9.52 23.14 7.40
CA VAL A 24 10.71 23.34 8.22
C VAL A 24 11.40 24.65 7.85
N CYS A 25 12.18 25.18 8.78
CA CYS A 25 13.03 26.33 8.53
C CYS A 25 14.16 25.95 7.55
N PRO A 26 14.32 26.66 6.41
CA PRO A 26 15.37 26.35 5.44
C PRO A 26 16.78 26.63 5.97
N SER A 27 16.91 27.51 6.98
CA SER A 27 18.20 27.89 7.54
C SER A 27 18.74 26.86 8.55
N CYS A 28 17.87 26.32 9.42
CA CYS A 28 18.29 25.46 10.54
C CYS A 28 17.60 24.10 10.61
N GLY A 29 16.61 23.83 9.75
CA GLY A 29 15.89 22.55 9.67
C GLY A 29 14.87 22.32 10.79
N THR A 30 14.63 23.29 11.68
CA THR A 30 13.63 23.18 12.75
C THR A 30 12.22 23.11 12.15
N PRO A 31 11.33 22.21 12.61
CA PRO A 31 9.92 22.23 12.25
C PRO A 31 9.31 23.62 12.38
N TRP A 32 8.61 24.05 11.34
CA TRP A 32 7.98 25.35 11.29
C TRP A 32 6.66 25.31 12.06
N ASP A 33 6.54 26.23 13.01
CA ASP A 33 5.30 26.44 13.73
C ASP A 33 4.50 27.55 13.05
N ASN A 34 3.43 27.17 12.36
CA ASN A 34 2.56 28.09 11.63
C ASN A 34 1.88 29.13 12.53
N ASP A 35 1.84 28.91 13.85
CA ASP A 35 1.24 29.86 14.79
C ASP A 35 2.16 31.07 15.07
N ASN A 36 3.45 31.02 14.71
CA ASN A 36 4.43 32.07 15.00
C ASN A 36 4.72 33.03 13.82
N GLY A 37 3.95 32.94 12.73
CA GLY A 37 4.11 33.80 11.55
C GLY A 37 5.37 33.49 10.73
N ASP A 38 5.94 34.52 10.10
CA ASP A 38 6.99 34.37 9.07
C ASP A 38 8.43 34.31 9.65
N THR A 39 8.60 33.93 10.93
CA THR A 39 9.92 33.93 11.60
C THR A 39 10.19 32.63 12.34
N CYS A 40 11.31 31.99 12.03
CA CYS A 40 11.80 30.81 12.74
C CYS A 40 12.23 31.17 14.18
N LEU A 41 11.64 30.49 15.17
CA LEU A 41 11.94 30.71 16.59
C LEU A 41 13.38 30.37 17.00
N GLU A 42 14.00 29.39 16.34
CA GLU A 42 15.32 28.89 16.76
C GLU A 42 16.47 29.74 16.22
N CYS A 43 16.39 30.19 14.97
CA CYS A 43 17.48 30.91 14.31
C CYS A 43 17.13 32.33 13.84
N GLY A 44 15.86 32.76 13.98
CA GLY A 44 15.41 34.08 13.55
C GLY A 44 15.30 34.27 12.03
N TYR A 45 15.36 33.18 11.24
CA TYR A 45 15.15 33.26 9.80
C TYR A 45 13.76 33.85 9.49
N GLN A 46 13.71 34.83 8.60
CA GLN A 46 12.49 35.49 8.14
C GLN A 46 12.18 35.06 6.71
N GLY A 47 11.02 34.48 6.49
CA GLY A 47 10.59 34.00 5.18
C GLY A 47 9.68 32.78 5.26
N GLU A 48 9.43 32.16 4.10
CA GLU A 48 8.58 30.98 4.00
C GLU A 48 9.34 29.71 4.40
N PRO A 49 8.65 28.73 5.04
CA PRO A 49 9.20 27.41 5.27
C PRO A 49 9.38 26.62 3.97
N GLU A 50 10.23 25.60 4.03
CA GLU A 50 10.35 24.57 3.00
C GLU A 50 9.75 23.25 3.48
N GLU A 51 9.22 22.44 2.56
CA GLU A 51 8.73 21.09 2.90
C GLU A 51 9.91 20.12 3.02
N ALA A 52 10.04 19.48 4.18
CA ALA A 52 11.01 18.42 4.40
C ALA A 52 10.32 17.13 4.87
N TYR A 53 11.00 16.00 4.73
CA TYR A 53 10.50 14.71 5.21
C TYR A 53 10.24 14.75 6.72
N ASP A 54 9.05 14.29 7.13
CA ASP A 54 8.66 14.17 8.53
C ASP A 54 8.83 12.72 9.03
N PRO A 55 9.93 12.41 9.75
CA PRO A 55 10.15 11.06 10.27
C PRO A 55 9.20 10.68 11.41
N PHE A 56 8.62 11.65 12.13
CA PHE A 56 7.76 11.36 13.28
C PHE A 56 6.37 10.95 12.82
N GLU A 57 5.81 11.70 11.87
CA GLU A 57 4.50 11.40 11.29
C GLU A 57 4.55 10.11 10.46
N ASP A 58 5.62 9.87 9.71
CA ASP A 58 5.82 8.60 8.97
C ASP A 58 5.91 7.40 9.93
N ALA A 59 6.65 7.53 11.04
CA ALA A 59 6.73 6.49 12.08
C ALA A 59 5.39 6.25 12.80
N TYR A 60 4.62 7.31 13.07
CA TYR A 60 3.28 7.20 13.64
C TYR A 60 2.34 6.43 12.70
N ASN A 61 2.30 6.81 11.43
CA ASN A 61 1.49 6.16 10.40
C ASN A 61 1.89 4.70 10.22
N SER A 62 3.19 4.40 10.16
CA SER A 62 3.70 3.02 10.10
C SER A 62 3.16 2.16 11.25
N ARG A 63 3.22 2.69 12.49
CA ARG A 63 2.79 1.96 13.68
C ARG A 63 1.27 1.76 13.68
N ALA A 64 0.51 2.81 13.34
CA ALA A 64 -0.94 2.76 13.31
C ALA A 64 -1.46 1.77 12.24
N LEU A 65 -0.91 1.82 11.03
CA LEU A 65 -1.26 0.91 9.94
C LEU A 65 -0.86 -0.55 10.27
N SER A 66 0.30 -0.74 10.94
CA SER A 66 0.74 -2.08 11.35
C SER A 66 -0.20 -2.69 12.40
N ALA A 67 -0.62 -1.91 13.40
CA ALA A 67 -1.58 -2.36 14.41
C ALA A 67 -2.96 -2.69 13.79
N ALA A 68 -3.39 -1.90 12.80
CA ALA A 68 -4.61 -2.19 12.05
C ALA A 68 -4.48 -3.50 11.26
N ALA A 69 -3.32 -3.75 10.64
CA ALA A 69 -3.03 -4.98 9.91
C ALA A 69 -3.01 -6.21 10.84
N GLU A 70 -2.43 -6.09 12.04
CA GLU A 70 -2.46 -7.14 13.06
C GLU A 70 -3.90 -7.51 13.45
N THR A 71 -4.74 -6.50 13.69
CA THR A 71 -6.14 -6.71 14.06
C THR A 71 -6.92 -7.50 13.00
N VAL A 72 -6.71 -7.22 11.70
CA VAL A 72 -7.39 -7.98 10.66
C VAL A 72 -6.82 -9.38 10.52
N ASN A 73 -5.50 -9.56 10.70
CA ASN A 73 -4.82 -10.84 10.59
C ASN A 73 -5.36 -11.88 11.58
N ASP A 74 -5.77 -11.47 12.79
CA ASP A 74 -6.39 -12.36 13.77
C ASP A 74 -7.68 -13.01 13.25
N GLU A 75 -8.30 -12.43 12.23
CA GLU A 75 -9.52 -12.95 11.59
C GLU A 75 -9.30 -13.59 10.21
N LEU A 76 -8.05 -13.75 9.76
CA LEU A 76 -7.70 -14.32 8.46
C LEU A 76 -7.14 -15.74 8.66
N ALA A 77 -7.50 -16.65 7.75
CA ALA A 77 -7.05 -18.03 7.79
C ALA A 77 -6.06 -18.37 6.66
N PHE A 78 -6.07 -17.61 5.57
CA PHE A 78 -5.27 -17.90 4.37
C PHE A 78 -4.27 -16.79 4.04
N PHE A 79 -4.58 -15.55 4.39
CA PHE A 79 -3.75 -14.40 4.05
C PHE A 79 -3.22 -13.69 5.28
N ARG A 80 -2.07 -13.04 5.11
CA ARG A 80 -1.49 -12.13 6.08
C ARG A 80 -1.26 -10.77 5.44
N VAL A 81 -1.78 -9.74 6.09
CA VAL A 81 -1.57 -8.34 5.72
C VAL A 81 -0.43 -7.77 6.55
N SER A 82 0.45 -7.01 5.90
CA SER A 82 1.56 -6.30 6.52
C SER A 82 1.72 -4.92 5.88
N VAL A 83 2.47 -4.05 6.56
CA VAL A 83 2.88 -2.76 6.01
C VAL A 83 4.35 -2.87 5.63
N ARG A 84 4.71 -2.45 4.42
CA ARG A 84 6.10 -2.44 3.93
C ARG A 84 6.47 -1.05 3.46
N SER A 85 7.66 -0.59 3.83
CA SER A 85 8.24 0.63 3.26
C SER A 85 8.57 0.40 1.79
N GLY A 86 8.33 1.41 0.96
CA GLY A 86 8.85 1.47 -0.39
C GLY A 86 10.38 1.66 -0.40
N TYR A 87 11.03 1.31 -1.50
CA TYR A 87 12.49 1.37 -1.60
C TYR A 87 13.07 2.79 -1.47
N TYR A 88 12.34 3.80 -1.96
CA TYR A 88 12.76 5.21 -1.89
C TYR A 88 11.94 6.02 -0.89
N PHE A 89 10.61 5.96 -0.96
CA PHE A 89 9.69 6.72 -0.10
C PHE A 89 8.34 6.02 0.04
N GLY A 90 7.59 6.36 1.08
CA GLY A 90 6.23 5.89 1.33
C GLY A 90 6.13 4.46 1.83
N MET A 91 4.89 4.04 2.09
CA MET A 91 4.54 2.73 2.63
C MET A 91 3.41 2.13 1.84
N GLN A 92 3.41 0.80 1.69
CA GLN A 92 2.33 0.05 1.06
C GLN A 92 1.71 -0.95 2.02
N PHE A 93 0.47 -1.31 1.76
CA PHE A 93 -0.01 -2.61 2.20
C PHE A 93 0.61 -3.72 1.35
N TYR A 94 0.93 -4.83 2.00
CA TYR A 94 1.40 -6.04 1.36
C TYR A 94 0.66 -7.24 1.94
N VAL A 95 0.07 -8.03 1.05
CA VAL A 95 -0.70 -9.22 1.38
C VAL A 95 0.05 -10.43 0.84
N GLU A 96 0.36 -11.36 1.73
CA GLU A 96 0.98 -12.65 1.40
C GLU A 96 0.08 -13.82 1.79
N GLU A 97 0.28 -14.95 1.11
CA GLU A 97 -0.28 -16.24 1.45
C GLU A 97 0.88 -17.10 2.02
N PRO A 98 1.05 -17.17 3.35
CA PRO A 98 2.31 -17.58 3.98
C PRO A 98 2.60 -19.08 3.99
N GLU A 99 1.64 -19.95 3.70
CA GLU A 99 1.81 -21.41 3.85
C GLU A 99 1.84 -22.14 2.51
N LEU A 100 0.66 -22.54 2.01
CA LEU A 100 0.44 -23.26 0.77
C LEU A 100 -0.97 -22.95 0.31
N SER A 101 -1.18 -22.74 -0.98
CA SER A 101 -2.53 -22.44 -1.43
C SER A 101 -3.41 -23.69 -1.34
N PRO A 102 -4.69 -23.59 -0.91
CA PRO A 102 -5.65 -24.68 -1.00
C PRO A 102 -5.79 -25.27 -2.41
N ALA A 103 -5.40 -24.52 -3.45
CA ALA A 103 -5.36 -24.99 -4.82
C ALA A 103 -4.26 -26.05 -5.06
N GLU A 104 -3.17 -26.00 -4.29
CA GLU A 104 -1.99 -26.84 -4.42
C GLU A 104 -2.05 -28.10 -3.55
N LEU A 105 -2.98 -28.14 -2.60
CA LEU A 105 -3.18 -29.25 -1.68
C LEU A 105 -4.31 -30.18 -2.11
N ASP A 106 -4.26 -31.43 -1.65
CA ASP A 106 -5.36 -32.37 -1.75
C ASP A 106 -6.34 -32.23 -0.57
N ASN A 107 -7.32 -33.12 -0.47
CA ASN A 107 -8.31 -33.07 0.62
C ASN A 107 -7.70 -33.37 1.99
N GLU A 108 -6.64 -34.17 2.07
CA GLU A 108 -5.99 -34.51 3.35
C GLU A 108 -5.16 -33.33 3.84
N GLY A 109 -4.38 -32.71 2.95
CA GLY A 109 -3.64 -31.49 3.23
C GLY A 109 -4.54 -30.34 3.67
N CYS A 110 -5.70 -30.14 3.02
CA CYS A 110 -6.64 -29.11 3.46
C CYS A 110 -7.29 -29.40 4.84
N ARG A 111 -7.55 -30.67 5.16
CA ARG A 111 -8.06 -31.05 6.49
C ARG A 111 -7.02 -30.84 7.57
N TYR A 112 -5.76 -31.16 7.30
CA TYR A 112 -4.67 -30.96 8.25
C TYR A 112 -4.48 -29.48 8.62
N ASN A 113 -4.48 -28.58 7.62
CA ASN A 113 -4.19 -27.16 7.85
C ASN A 113 -5.41 -26.36 8.33
N TRP A 114 -6.62 -26.69 7.85
CA TRP A 114 -7.81 -25.84 8.10
C TRP A 114 -9.06 -26.61 8.55
N ASP A 115 -8.95 -27.91 8.87
CA ASP A 115 -10.07 -28.77 9.28
C ASP A 115 -11.28 -28.72 8.31
N MET A 116 -11.00 -28.67 7.01
CA MET A 116 -12.05 -28.65 5.98
C MET A 116 -11.60 -29.32 4.68
N CYS A 117 -12.56 -29.77 3.87
CA CYS A 117 -12.24 -30.31 2.55
C CYS A 117 -11.79 -29.22 1.57
N ARG A 118 -11.03 -29.61 0.55
CA ARG A 118 -10.39 -28.71 -0.41
C ARG A 118 -11.35 -27.73 -1.08
N SER A 119 -12.53 -28.20 -1.49
CA SER A 119 -13.53 -27.34 -2.14
C SER A 119 -14.11 -26.28 -1.20
N VAL A 120 -14.19 -26.55 0.10
CA VAL A 120 -14.59 -25.56 1.10
C VAL A 120 -13.45 -24.57 1.35
N ALA A 121 -12.20 -25.05 1.47
CA ALA A 121 -11.03 -24.21 1.63
C ALA A 121 -10.86 -23.20 0.49
N ILE A 122 -10.93 -23.66 -0.77
CA ILE A 122 -10.86 -22.78 -1.96
C ILE A 122 -11.97 -21.71 -1.93
N ARG A 123 -13.21 -22.08 -1.58
CA ARG A 123 -14.32 -21.11 -1.50
C ARG A 123 -14.10 -20.09 -0.38
N ARG A 124 -13.63 -20.53 0.79
CA ARG A 124 -13.32 -19.64 1.91
C ARG A 124 -12.16 -18.71 1.60
N ARG A 125 -11.07 -19.21 1.01
CA ARG A 125 -9.97 -18.39 0.50
C ARG A 125 -10.46 -17.31 -0.44
N ASN A 126 -11.29 -17.66 -1.44
CA ASN A 126 -11.83 -16.67 -2.37
C ASN A 126 -12.75 -15.65 -1.69
N ALA A 127 -13.47 -16.05 -0.63
CA ALA A 127 -14.24 -15.12 0.20
C ALA A 127 -13.33 -14.20 1.04
N GLU A 128 -12.21 -14.73 1.51
CA GLU A 128 -11.20 -13.99 2.26
C GLU A 128 -10.49 -12.95 1.40
N ILE A 129 -10.21 -13.24 0.11
CA ILE A 129 -9.73 -12.22 -0.85
C ILE A 129 -10.66 -11.00 -0.86
N ARG A 130 -11.98 -11.23 -0.93
CA ARG A 130 -12.97 -10.14 -0.90
C ARG A 130 -13.00 -9.42 0.45
N LYS A 131 -12.79 -10.15 1.56
CA LYS A 131 -12.71 -9.58 2.91
C LYS A 131 -11.50 -8.64 3.03
N VAL A 132 -10.32 -9.11 2.62
CA VAL A 132 -9.08 -8.34 2.61
C VAL A 132 -9.21 -7.13 1.70
N ASN A 133 -9.74 -7.28 0.47
CA ASN A 133 -9.95 -6.13 -0.43
C ASN A 133 -10.86 -5.05 0.16
N ARG A 134 -11.95 -5.42 0.84
CA ARG A 134 -12.81 -4.45 1.54
C ARG A 134 -12.09 -3.77 2.70
N TRP A 135 -11.30 -4.53 3.45
CA TRP A 135 -10.50 -3.98 4.54
C TRP A 135 -9.46 -2.98 4.01
N LEU A 136 -8.70 -3.37 2.98
CA LEU A 136 -7.70 -2.53 2.33
C LEU A 136 -8.32 -1.23 1.82
N GLU A 137 -9.45 -1.29 1.13
CA GLU A 137 -10.11 -0.09 0.59
C GLU A 137 -10.58 0.86 1.70
N ARG A 138 -11.19 0.32 2.76
CA ARG A 138 -11.66 1.11 3.91
C ARG A 138 -10.49 1.79 4.61
N THR A 139 -9.46 1.03 4.97
CA THR A 139 -8.31 1.56 5.71
C THR A 139 -7.48 2.51 4.83
N ALA A 140 -7.32 2.21 3.54
CA ALA A 140 -6.69 3.15 2.61
C ALA A 140 -7.41 4.50 2.56
N ARG A 141 -8.75 4.50 2.59
CA ARG A 141 -9.54 5.75 2.62
C ARG A 141 -9.37 6.50 3.93
N GLU A 142 -9.33 5.80 5.07
CA GLU A 142 -9.14 6.40 6.39
C GLU A 142 -7.78 7.11 6.52
N TYR A 143 -6.72 6.54 5.94
CA TYR A 143 -5.36 7.08 5.99
C TYR A 143 -4.97 7.90 4.76
N GLY A 144 -5.90 8.18 3.83
CA GLY A 144 -5.60 8.97 2.64
C GLY A 144 -4.62 8.32 1.65
N MET A 145 -4.53 6.99 1.64
CA MET A 145 -3.64 6.25 0.75
C MET A 145 -4.12 6.31 -0.71
N MET A 146 -3.17 6.36 -1.64
CA MET A 146 -3.42 6.35 -3.07
C MET A 146 -3.42 4.92 -3.62
N LYS A 147 -4.34 4.64 -4.53
CA LYS A 147 -4.36 3.38 -5.29
C LYS A 147 -3.51 3.53 -6.55
N LEU A 148 -2.52 2.66 -6.72
CA LEU A 148 -1.60 2.68 -7.85
C LEU A 148 -1.73 1.42 -8.72
N VAL A 149 -1.31 1.53 -9.98
CA VAL A 149 -1.06 0.42 -10.91
C VAL A 149 0.32 0.59 -11.52
N CYS A 150 1.04 -0.52 -11.72
CA CYS A 150 2.30 -0.51 -12.45
C CYS A 150 2.02 -0.43 -13.95
N VAL A 151 2.60 0.55 -14.63
CA VAL A 151 2.41 0.84 -16.06
C VAL A 151 3.65 0.56 -16.89
N GLY A 152 4.76 0.16 -16.26
CA GLY A 152 6.00 -0.16 -16.95
C GLY A 152 7.01 -0.78 -16.00
N HIS A 153 7.84 -1.68 -16.52
CA HIS A 153 8.96 -2.29 -15.81
C HIS A 153 10.20 -2.20 -16.69
N PHE A 154 11.29 -1.73 -16.10
CA PHE A 154 12.56 -1.52 -16.75
C PHE A 154 13.49 -2.71 -16.50
N SER A 155 14.48 -2.90 -17.37
CA SER A 155 15.41 -4.03 -17.28
C SER A 155 16.29 -4.04 -16.02
N ASN A 156 16.37 -2.90 -15.32
CA ASN A 156 17.08 -2.75 -14.04
C ASN A 156 16.21 -3.12 -12.82
N GLY A 157 14.97 -3.58 -13.04
CA GLY A 157 14.03 -3.92 -11.96
C GLY A 157 13.21 -2.75 -11.44
N GLU A 158 13.40 -1.53 -11.99
CA GLU A 158 12.56 -0.39 -11.61
C GLU A 158 11.17 -0.51 -12.23
N CYS A 159 10.17 -0.06 -11.47
CA CYS A 159 8.78 0.01 -11.93
C CYS A 159 8.32 1.45 -12.07
N LEU A 160 7.41 1.70 -13.01
CA LEU A 160 6.71 2.96 -13.16
C LEU A 160 5.27 2.76 -12.70
N TYR A 161 4.83 3.54 -11.71
CA TYR A 161 3.45 3.48 -11.23
C TYR A 161 2.67 4.73 -11.61
N GLN A 162 1.37 4.57 -11.79
CA GLN A 162 0.40 5.66 -11.99
C GLN A 162 -0.82 5.43 -11.12
N LYS A 163 -1.57 6.50 -10.83
CA LYS A 163 -2.84 6.39 -10.12
C LYS A 163 -3.83 5.53 -10.90
N ALA A 164 -4.53 4.67 -10.16
CA ALA A 164 -5.48 3.71 -10.70
C ALA A 164 -6.84 4.31 -11.12
N ASP A 165 -7.00 5.63 -10.98
CA ASP A 165 -8.19 6.40 -11.39
C ASP A 165 -8.20 6.73 -12.90
N SER A 166 -7.04 6.66 -13.57
CA SER A 166 -6.92 6.93 -15.00
C SER A 166 -7.13 5.67 -15.84
N ARG A 167 -8.13 5.69 -16.73
CA ARG A 167 -8.34 4.63 -17.73
C ARG A 167 -7.08 4.34 -18.56
N ALA A 168 -6.35 5.38 -18.93
CA ALA A 168 -5.10 5.25 -19.68
C ALA A 168 -4.01 4.53 -18.86
N ALA A 169 -3.93 4.80 -17.56
CA ALA A 169 -3.01 4.09 -16.67
C ALA A 169 -3.38 2.62 -16.57
N VAL A 170 -4.67 2.29 -16.40
CA VAL A 170 -5.09 0.89 -16.29
C VAL A 170 -4.86 0.12 -17.60
N LEU A 171 -5.12 0.72 -18.77
CA LEU A 171 -4.82 0.08 -20.05
C LEU A 171 -3.31 -0.21 -20.21
N LYS A 172 -2.46 0.74 -19.79
CA LYS A 172 -1.00 0.52 -19.78
C LYS A 172 -0.62 -0.61 -18.82
N ALA A 173 -1.23 -0.66 -17.65
CA ALA A 173 -0.97 -1.68 -16.65
C ALA A 173 -1.32 -3.10 -17.13
N VAL A 174 -2.42 -3.25 -17.88
CA VAL A 174 -2.75 -4.51 -18.55
C VAL A 174 -1.67 -4.88 -19.58
N SER A 175 -1.16 -3.91 -20.34
CA SER A 175 -0.16 -4.15 -21.38
C SER A 175 1.27 -4.37 -20.86
N CYS A 176 1.58 -4.00 -19.61
CA CYS A 176 2.95 -4.02 -19.09
C CYS A 176 3.44 -5.42 -18.69
N GLY A 177 2.58 -6.44 -18.69
CA GLY A 177 2.96 -7.84 -18.48
C GLY A 177 3.36 -8.21 -17.06
N ILE A 178 3.13 -7.33 -16.08
CA ILE A 178 3.43 -7.58 -14.67
C ILE A 178 2.18 -8.13 -13.97
N PRO A 179 2.27 -9.26 -13.24
CA PRO A 179 1.19 -9.73 -12.39
C PRO A 179 0.81 -8.69 -11.34
N GLN A 180 -0.42 -8.18 -11.43
CA GLN A 180 -0.94 -7.16 -10.54
C GLN A 180 -2.47 -7.14 -10.58
N HIS A 181 -3.07 -6.60 -9.53
CA HIS A 181 -4.50 -6.38 -9.45
C HIS A 181 -4.91 -5.24 -10.38
N ILE A 182 -5.74 -5.57 -11.36
CA ILE A 182 -6.34 -4.60 -12.27
C ILE A 182 -7.75 -4.24 -11.75
N PRO A 183 -8.04 -2.96 -11.47
CA PRO A 183 -9.39 -2.52 -11.09
C PRO A 183 -10.43 -2.88 -12.15
N ALA A 184 -11.54 -3.49 -11.74
CA ALA A 184 -12.63 -3.88 -12.64
C ALA A 184 -13.31 -2.67 -13.34
N ASP A 185 -13.26 -1.51 -12.70
CA ASP A 185 -13.93 -0.27 -13.14
C ASP A 185 -13.27 0.37 -14.38
N ALA A 186 -12.14 -0.18 -14.83
CA ALA A 186 -11.37 0.29 -15.98
C ALA A 186 -12.15 0.33 -17.32
N GLY A 187 -13.26 -0.40 -17.40
CA GLY A 187 -14.17 -0.41 -18.56
C GLY A 187 -15.34 0.57 -18.49
N GLN A 188 -15.55 1.28 -17.37
CA GLN A 188 -16.74 2.13 -17.14
C GLN A 188 -16.46 3.62 -17.01
N ILE A 189 -15.20 4.04 -17.14
CA ILE A 189 -14.84 5.46 -17.14
C ILE A 189 -15.26 6.03 -18.51
N ALA A 190 -16.37 6.78 -18.47
CA ALA A 190 -17.02 7.48 -19.57
C ALA A 190 -16.10 8.53 -20.21
#